data_AF-A0A109LD81-F1
#
_entry.id   AF-A0A109LD81-F1
#
_cell.length_a   1.000
_cell.length_b   1.000
_cell.length_c   1.000
_cell.angle_alpha   90.00
_cell.angle_beta   90.00
_cell.angle_gamma   90.00
#
_symmetry.space_group_name_H-M   'P 1'
#
loop_
_entity.id
_entity.type
_entity.pdbx_description
1 polymer ?
#
loop_
_entity_poly.entity_id
_entity_poly.type
_entity_poly.pdbx_seq_one_letter_code
_entity_poly.pdbx_strand_id
1 'polypeptide(L)'
;MKGFGMFALIVGVCWLIFALSMDVSVPTGASGRVNNLGLMADRQIHTIVGGMIALAGLIMVLLGGKSSPTAAQAEKDTRPCPLCAENIKTAAVKCKHCGADVEPAVAPRLKNGWVASTTCRDAEEQQRTIEAITSTGLPVVSMIGFAVGAGPFETKDEARQALATMRDGPRLFSEIVYRDSVSGKYPPITD
;
A
#
# COMPACT_ATOMS: atom_id res chain seq x y z
N MET A 1 -9.11 -6.15 -7.11
CA MET A 1 -9.46 -5.66 -8.46
C MET A 1 -8.73 -6.39 -9.59
N LYS A 2 -7.42 -6.68 -9.46
CA LYS A 2 -6.65 -7.39 -10.52
C LYS A 2 -7.20 -8.75 -10.94
N GLY A 3 -7.70 -9.57 -10.01
CA GLY A 3 -8.28 -10.89 -10.36
C GLY A 3 -9.54 -10.79 -11.23
N PHE A 4 -10.45 -9.88 -10.88
CA PHE A 4 -11.65 -9.60 -11.68
C PHE A 4 -11.28 -8.98 -13.05
N GLY A 5 -10.32 -8.06 -13.08
CA GLY A 5 -9.82 -7.48 -14.33
C GLY A 5 -9.19 -8.53 -15.26
N MET A 6 -8.42 -9.47 -14.70
CA MET A 6 -7.82 -10.58 -15.46
C MET A 6 -8.89 -11.50 -16.05
N PHE A 7 -9.92 -11.85 -15.26
CA PHE A 7 -11.04 -12.64 -15.74
C PHE A 7 -11.78 -11.95 -16.90
N ALA A 8 -12.12 -10.66 -16.74
CA ALA A 8 -12.76 -9.88 -17.79
C ALA A 8 -11.90 -9.78 -19.06
N LEU A 9 -10.57 -9.60 -18.91
CA LEU A 9 -9.63 -9.57 -20.03
C LEU A 9 -9.64 -10.90 -20.82
N ILE A 10 -9.58 -12.04 -20.12
CA ILE A 10 -9.61 -13.36 -20.76
C ILE A 10 -10.93 -13.56 -21.52
N VAL A 11 -12.07 -13.25 -20.89
CA VAL A 11 -13.39 -13.36 -21.52
C VAL A 11 -13.48 -12.48 -22.77
N GLY A 12 -13.02 -11.22 -22.69
CA GLY A 12 -13.02 -10.29 -23.82
C GLY A 12 -12.14 -10.78 -24.98
N VAL A 13 -10.95 -11.32 -24.69
CA VAL A 13 -10.06 -11.88 -25.71
C VAL A 13 -10.66 -13.11 -26.38
N CYS A 14 -11.24 -14.04 -25.61
CA CYS A 14 -11.95 -15.20 -26.17
C CYS A 14 -13.12 -14.78 -27.07
N TRP A 15 -13.88 -13.76 -26.66
CA TRP A 15 -14.99 -13.22 -27.45
C TRP A 15 -14.52 -12.57 -28.77
N LEU A 16 -13.38 -11.87 -28.74
CA LEU A 16 -12.77 -11.31 -29.96
C LEU A 16 -12.35 -12.40 -30.94
N ILE A 17 -11.74 -13.49 -30.45
CA ILE A 17 -11.36 -14.63 -31.30
C ILE A 17 -12.60 -15.21 -31.98
N PHE A 18 -13.68 -15.44 -31.21
CA PHE A 18 -14.95 -15.90 -31.75
C PHE A 18 -15.49 -14.96 -32.84
N ALA A 19 -15.55 -13.65 -32.58
CA ALA A 19 -16.06 -12.66 -33.52
C ALA A 19 -15.23 -12.63 -34.82
N LEU A 20 -13.89 -12.69 -34.71
CA LEU A 20 -13.00 -12.67 -35.87
C LEU A 20 -13.09 -13.96 -36.71
N SER A 21 -13.51 -15.07 -36.11
CA SER A 21 -13.74 -16.35 -36.78
C SER A 21 -15.10 -16.46 -37.49
N MET A 22 -16.00 -15.49 -37.34
CA MET A 22 -17.31 -15.52 -38.02
C MET A 22 -17.19 -15.33 -39.53
N ASP A 23 -17.79 -16.25 -40.28
CA ASP A 23 -17.93 -16.16 -41.73
C ASP A 23 -18.96 -15.10 -42.11
N VAL A 24 -18.53 -14.10 -42.87
CA VAL A 24 -19.36 -12.96 -43.29
C VAL A 24 -19.93 -13.13 -44.69
N SER A 25 -19.73 -14.28 -45.32
CA SER A 25 -20.09 -14.51 -46.72
C SER A 25 -21.17 -15.57 -46.86
N VAL A 26 -21.95 -15.46 -47.95
CA VAL A 26 -23.00 -16.42 -48.31
C VAL A 26 -22.73 -16.97 -49.72
N PRO A 27 -23.02 -18.26 -49.98
CA PRO A 27 -22.85 -18.85 -51.29
C PRO A 27 -23.88 -18.29 -52.30
N THR A 28 -23.45 -18.11 -53.54
CA THR A 28 -24.30 -17.73 -54.68
C THR A 28 -24.32 -18.88 -55.70
N GLY A 29 -25.45 -19.07 -56.39
CA GLY A 29 -25.72 -20.26 -57.22
C GLY A 29 -24.72 -20.51 -58.37
N ALA A 30 -23.91 -19.53 -58.76
CA ALA A 30 -22.91 -19.63 -59.82
C ALA A 30 -21.47 -19.73 -59.28
N SER A 31 -21.23 -20.60 -58.30
CA SER A 31 -19.91 -20.88 -57.69
C SER A 31 -19.20 -19.74 -56.95
N GLY A 32 -19.83 -18.57 -56.81
CA GLY A 32 -19.28 -17.41 -56.12
C GLY A 32 -19.71 -17.31 -54.66
N ARG A 33 -18.93 -16.62 -53.83
CA ARG A 33 -19.37 -16.16 -52.50
C ARG A 33 -19.41 -14.64 -52.49
N VAL A 34 -20.43 -14.06 -51.88
CA VAL A 34 -20.54 -12.61 -51.70
C VAL A 34 -20.56 -12.29 -50.22
N ASN A 35 -19.95 -11.16 -49.85
CA ASN A 35 -20.00 -10.68 -48.47
C ASN A 35 -21.40 -10.15 -48.17
N ASN A 36 -22.00 -10.67 -47.12
CA ASN A 36 -23.29 -10.22 -46.65
C ASN A 36 -23.09 -9.06 -45.68
N LEU A 37 -23.66 -7.91 -46.01
CA LEU A 37 -23.54 -6.69 -45.19
C LEU A 37 -24.08 -6.87 -43.76
N GLY A 38 -25.14 -7.69 -43.59
CA GLY A 38 -25.72 -8.00 -42.28
C GLY A 38 -24.82 -8.89 -41.43
N LEU A 39 -24.25 -9.96 -42.01
CA LEU A 39 -23.28 -10.81 -41.31
C LEU A 39 -21.99 -10.07 -40.98
N MET A 40 -21.59 -9.14 -41.86
CA MET A 40 -20.45 -8.25 -41.61
C MET A 40 -20.73 -7.28 -40.45
N ALA A 41 -21.93 -6.68 -40.40
CA ALA A 41 -22.36 -5.82 -39.30
C ALA A 41 -22.45 -6.60 -37.97
N ASP A 42 -22.95 -7.84 -38.01
CA ASP A 42 -23.04 -8.71 -36.82
C ASP A 42 -21.66 -9.05 -36.25
N ARG A 43 -20.71 -9.42 -37.12
CA ARG A 43 -19.29 -9.58 -36.74
C ARG A 43 -18.72 -8.30 -36.14
N GLN A 44 -19.06 -7.14 -36.69
CA GLN A 44 -18.58 -5.85 -36.20
C GLN A 44 -19.11 -5.54 -34.79
N ILE A 45 -20.39 -5.80 -34.53
CA ILE A 45 -21.00 -5.65 -33.19
C ILE A 45 -20.30 -6.55 -32.18
N HIS A 46 -20.10 -7.83 -32.49
CA HIS A 46 -19.40 -8.76 -31.59
C HIS A 46 -17.95 -8.35 -31.35
N THR A 47 -17.28 -7.83 -32.38
CA THR A 47 -15.90 -7.33 -32.26
C THR A 47 -15.83 -6.10 -31.35
N ILE A 48 -16.78 -5.16 -31.46
CA ILE A 48 -16.85 -3.97 -30.61
C ILE A 48 -17.10 -4.37 -29.15
N VAL A 49 -18.07 -5.26 -28.90
CA VAL A 49 -18.40 -5.73 -27.55
C VAL A 49 -17.20 -6.45 -26.90
N GLY A 50 -16.59 -7.40 -27.62
CA GLY A 50 -15.39 -8.10 -27.13
C GLY A 50 -14.22 -7.15 -26.86
N GLY A 51 -14.02 -6.16 -27.73
CA GLY A 51 -12.99 -5.13 -27.58
C GLY A 51 -13.19 -4.26 -26.34
N MET A 52 -14.42 -3.82 -26.07
CA MET A 52 -14.76 -3.02 -24.88
C MET A 52 -14.53 -3.81 -23.59
N ILE A 53 -14.92 -5.08 -23.56
CA ILE A 53 -14.71 -5.96 -22.40
C ILE A 53 -13.21 -6.19 -22.14
N ALA A 54 -12.44 -6.49 -23.20
CA ALA A 54 -11.00 -6.68 -23.09
C ALA A 54 -10.28 -5.40 -22.63
N LEU A 55 -10.66 -4.24 -23.18
CA LEU A 55 -10.11 -2.94 -22.79
C LEU A 55 -10.41 -2.61 -21.31
N ALA A 56 -11.65 -2.80 -20.87
CA ALA A 56 -12.03 -2.59 -19.47
C ALA A 56 -11.25 -3.52 -18.52
N GLY A 57 -11.11 -4.80 -18.89
CA GLY A 57 -10.30 -5.77 -18.15
C GLY A 57 -8.84 -5.34 -18.05
N LEU A 58 -8.24 -4.89 -19.16
CA LEU A 58 -6.86 -4.41 -19.21
C LEU A 58 -6.67 -3.18 -18.31
N ILE A 59 -7.56 -2.19 -18.39
CA ILE A 59 -7.55 -0.98 -17.56
C ILE A 59 -7.62 -1.37 -16.08
N MET A 60 -8.51 -2.29 -15.68
CA MET A 60 -8.62 -2.76 -14.30
C MET A 60 -7.37 -3.51 -13.81
N VAL A 61 -6.64 -4.21 -14.68
CA VAL A 61 -5.37 -4.87 -14.34
C VAL A 61 -4.25 -3.86 -14.14
N LEU A 62 -4.15 -2.88 -15.04
CA LEU A 62 -3.11 -1.84 -15.03
C LEU A 62 -3.30 -0.84 -13.88
N LEU A 63 -4.52 -0.33 -13.70
CA LEU A 63 -4.85 0.65 -12.66
C LEU A 63 -5.20 -0.01 -11.31
N GLY A 64 -5.49 -1.31 -11.29
CA GLY A 64 -5.76 -2.06 -10.06
C GLY A 64 -4.52 -2.34 -9.19
N GLY A 65 -3.43 -1.61 -9.41
CA GLY A 65 -2.26 -1.61 -8.55
C GLY A 65 -2.64 -1.29 -7.12
N LYS A 66 -2.20 -2.12 -6.17
CA LYS A 66 -2.19 -1.77 -4.75
C LYS A 66 -1.51 -0.41 -4.66
N SER A 67 -2.24 0.59 -4.17
CA SER A 67 -1.67 1.84 -3.68
C SER A 67 -0.54 1.46 -2.73
N SER A 68 0.69 1.51 -3.22
CA SER A 68 1.85 1.41 -2.34
C SER A 68 1.75 2.63 -1.42
N PRO A 69 1.75 2.46 -0.08
CA PRO A 69 1.63 3.58 0.85
C PRO A 69 2.82 4.56 0.76
N THR A 70 3.86 4.19 0.01
CA THR A 70 5.08 4.97 -0.23
C THR A 70 4.82 6.37 -0.79
N ALA A 71 3.74 6.59 -1.55
CA ALA A 71 3.44 7.91 -2.09
C ALA A 71 2.76 8.84 -1.06
N ALA A 72 2.03 8.29 -0.08
CA ALA A 72 1.33 9.07 0.93
C ALA A 72 2.20 9.39 2.16
N GLN A 73 3.27 8.62 2.40
CA GLN A 73 4.24 8.90 3.47
C GLN A 73 5.18 10.07 3.13
N ALA A 74 5.46 10.31 1.85
CA ALA A 74 6.39 11.36 1.42
C ALA A 74 5.87 12.80 1.65
N GLU A 75 4.56 12.98 1.87
CA GLU A 75 3.95 14.29 2.09
C GLU A 75 4.00 14.72 3.57
N LYS A 76 4.02 13.75 4.51
CA LYS A 76 3.96 14.03 5.96
C LYS A 76 5.33 14.23 6.62
N ASP A 77 6.42 13.81 5.98
CA ASP A 77 7.79 13.99 6.48
C ASP A 77 8.46 15.28 5.96
N THR A 78 7.69 16.36 5.79
CA THR A 78 8.23 17.63 5.31
C THR A 78 8.07 18.74 6.33
N ARG A 79 9.05 19.64 6.38
CA ARG A 79 9.05 20.87 7.17
C ARG A 79 9.58 22.02 6.32
N PRO A 80 9.20 23.27 6.61
CA PRO A 80 9.80 24.42 5.95
C PRO A 80 11.27 24.56 6.35
N CYS A 81 12.13 24.85 5.38
CA CYS A 81 13.52 25.19 5.64
C CYS A 81 13.58 26.52 6.44
N PRO A 82 14.37 26.60 7.53
CA PRO A 82 14.45 27.83 8.35
C PRO A 82 15.09 29.02 7.62
N LEU A 83 15.74 28.80 6.48
CA LEU A 83 16.48 29.83 5.74
C LEU A 83 15.77 30.31 4.48
N CYS A 84 15.11 29.41 3.73
CA CYS A 84 14.43 29.77 2.49
C CYS A 84 12.92 29.46 2.48
N ALA A 85 12.37 28.96 3.59
CA ALA A 85 10.96 28.57 3.75
C ALA A 85 10.43 27.47 2.82
N GLU A 86 11.23 26.96 1.88
CA GLU A 86 10.84 25.85 1.02
C GLU A 86 10.70 24.53 1.78
N ASN A 87 9.79 23.67 1.30
CA ASN A 87 9.54 22.36 1.91
C ASN A 87 10.71 21.41 1.67
N ILE A 88 11.31 20.95 2.77
CA ILE A 88 12.39 19.96 2.82
C ILE A 88 11.99 18.77 3.69
N LYS A 89 12.68 17.64 3.54
CA LYS A 89 12.44 16.48 4.41
C LYS A 89 12.78 16.85 5.87
N THR A 90 12.04 16.33 6.84
CA THR A 90 12.35 16.47 8.28
C THR A 90 13.77 16.01 8.60
N ALA A 91 14.18 14.87 8.02
CA ALA A 91 15.53 14.32 8.13
C ALA A 91 16.59 14.98 7.22
N ALA A 92 16.27 16.07 6.50
CA ALA A 92 17.25 16.73 5.66
C ALA A 92 18.35 17.38 6.51
N VAL A 93 19.62 17.06 6.21
CA VAL A 93 20.81 17.72 6.75
C VAL A 93 21.25 18.89 5.86
N LYS A 94 20.85 18.87 4.58
CA LYS A 94 21.12 19.93 3.61
C LYS A 94 19.88 20.24 2.79
N CYS A 95 19.56 21.53 2.66
CA CYS A 95 18.41 21.97 1.88
C CYS A 95 18.68 21.80 0.37
N LYS A 96 17.80 21.10 -0.34
CA LYS A 96 17.91 20.93 -1.81
C LYS A 96 17.63 22.20 -2.61
N HIS A 97 17.04 23.21 -1.97
CA HIS A 97 16.57 24.44 -2.63
C HIS A 97 17.57 25.57 -2.47
N CYS A 98 18.01 25.87 -1.24
CA CYS A 98 18.99 26.93 -0.97
C CYS A 98 20.42 26.42 -0.71
N GLY A 99 20.62 25.11 -0.57
CA GLY A 99 21.94 24.53 -0.33
C GLY A 99 22.49 24.71 1.08
N ALA A 100 21.77 25.36 1.99
CA ALA A 100 22.22 25.54 3.36
C ALA A 100 22.13 24.25 4.18
N ASP A 101 23.05 24.13 5.14
CA ASP A 101 23.02 23.07 6.14
C ASP A 101 21.90 23.35 7.16
N VAL A 102 21.13 22.33 7.48
CA VAL A 102 19.94 22.39 8.34
C VAL A 102 19.98 21.23 9.33
N GLU A 103 19.67 21.46 10.59
CA GLU A 103 19.65 20.38 11.58
C GLU A 103 18.47 19.44 11.33
N PRO A 104 18.68 18.12 11.24
CA PRO A 104 17.60 17.17 11.02
C PRO A 104 16.64 17.20 12.20
N ALA A 105 15.36 17.41 11.92
CA ALA A 105 14.31 17.32 12.94
C ALA A 105 13.89 15.87 13.10
N VAL A 106 13.80 15.39 14.34
CA VAL A 106 13.22 14.09 14.67
C VAL A 106 11.76 14.11 14.19
N ALA A 107 11.36 13.14 13.37
CA ALA A 107 9.97 13.04 12.93
C ALA A 107 9.07 12.97 14.18
N PRO A 108 8.01 13.78 14.27
CA PRO A 108 7.15 13.80 15.44
C PRO A 108 6.62 12.40 15.69
N ARG A 109 6.84 11.87 16.90
CA ARG A 109 6.29 10.57 17.28
C ARG A 109 4.78 10.70 17.23
N LEU A 110 4.13 9.78 16.52
CA LEU A 110 2.67 9.72 16.51
C LEU A 110 2.19 9.66 17.97
N LYS A 111 1.25 10.53 18.34
CA LYS A 111 0.71 10.53 19.72
C LYS A 111 -0.18 9.30 19.98
N ASN A 112 -0.81 8.81 18.91
CA ASN A 112 -1.75 7.69 18.88
C ASN A 112 -1.44 6.77 17.71
N GLY A 113 -1.69 5.47 17.86
CA GLY A 113 -1.54 4.54 16.76
C GLY A 113 -1.43 3.08 17.20
N TRP A 114 -1.18 2.21 16.22
CA TRP A 114 -1.00 0.79 16.43
C TRP A 114 0.38 0.50 17.02
N VAL A 115 0.44 -0.31 18.06
CA VAL A 115 1.66 -0.68 18.76
C VAL A 115 1.72 -2.19 18.80
N ALA A 116 2.89 -2.74 18.51
CA ALA A 116 3.18 -4.14 18.78
C ALA A 116 3.71 -4.22 20.22
N SER A 117 2.86 -4.67 21.15
CA SER A 117 3.05 -4.61 22.60
C SER A 117 3.54 -5.96 23.14
N THR A 118 4.53 -5.92 24.01
CA THR A 118 5.09 -7.06 24.75
C THR A 118 4.92 -6.80 26.24
N THR A 119 4.40 -7.79 26.97
CA THR A 119 4.27 -7.71 28.43
C THR A 119 5.54 -8.22 29.11
N CYS A 120 6.12 -7.43 30.01
CA CYS A 120 7.25 -7.85 30.83
C CYS A 120 6.79 -8.13 32.27
N ARG A 121 7.51 -8.98 33.00
CA ARG A 121 7.17 -9.36 34.39
C ARG A 121 7.72 -8.39 35.42
N ASP A 122 8.90 -7.85 35.17
CA ASP A 122 9.64 -6.98 36.09
C ASP A 122 10.40 -5.88 35.34
N ALA A 123 10.99 -4.95 36.10
CA ALA A 123 11.73 -3.82 35.57
C ALA A 123 13.01 -4.22 34.82
N GLU A 124 13.66 -5.33 35.20
CA GLU A 124 14.87 -5.82 34.53
C GLU A 124 14.55 -6.42 33.15
N GLU A 125 13.47 -7.19 33.05
CA GLU A 125 12.91 -7.70 31.80
C GLU A 125 12.37 -6.57 30.93
N GLN A 126 11.77 -5.54 31.53
CA GLN A 126 11.35 -4.34 30.82
C GLN A 126 12.55 -3.66 30.14
N GLN A 127 13.64 -3.42 30.88
CA GLN A 127 14.83 -2.76 30.35
C GLN A 127 15.48 -3.57 29.21
N ARG A 128 15.63 -4.89 29.41
CA ARG A 128 16.12 -5.79 28.35
C ARG A 128 15.25 -5.77 27.10
N THR A 129 13.93 -5.70 27.28
CA THR A 129 12.97 -5.63 26.16
C THR A 129 13.08 -4.30 25.41
N ILE A 130 13.26 -3.18 26.13
CA ILE A 130 13.49 -1.86 25.51
C ILE A 130 14.76 -1.89 24.66
N GLU A 131 15.86 -2.42 25.19
CA GLU A 131 17.12 -2.53 24.47
C GLU A 131 16.99 -3.45 23.25
N ALA A 132 16.32 -4.59 23.41
CA ALA A 132 16.05 -5.53 22.34
C ALA A 132 15.25 -4.89 21.19
N ILE A 133 14.15 -4.19 21.50
CA ILE A 133 13.37 -3.49 20.46
C ILE A 133 14.19 -2.37 19.82
N THR A 134 14.94 -1.60 20.61
CA THR A 134 15.80 -0.51 20.10
C THR A 134 16.85 -1.03 19.13
N SER A 135 17.46 -2.19 19.41
CA SER A 135 18.45 -2.83 18.53
C SER A 135 17.89 -3.24 17.15
N THR A 136 16.58 -3.38 17.03
CA THR A 136 15.91 -3.63 15.74
C THR A 136 15.64 -2.36 14.92
N GLY A 137 15.97 -1.18 15.48
CA GLY A 137 15.70 0.12 14.85
C GLY A 137 14.22 0.55 14.92
N LEU A 138 13.39 -0.16 15.69
CA LEU A 138 11.98 0.18 15.87
C LEU A 138 11.81 1.26 16.96
N PRO A 139 10.85 2.18 16.81
CA PRO A 139 10.55 3.17 17.84
C PRO A 139 9.96 2.48 19.07
N VAL A 140 10.53 2.72 20.26
CA VAL A 140 10.05 2.14 21.52
C VAL A 140 9.09 3.08 22.22
N VAL A 141 8.01 2.50 22.76
CA VAL A 141 7.05 3.17 23.62
C VAL A 141 6.73 2.38 24.89
N SER A 142 6.58 3.09 26.00
CA SER A 142 6.08 2.53 27.26
C SER A 142 4.57 2.31 27.21
N MET A 143 4.13 1.16 27.72
CA MET A 143 2.71 0.78 27.84
C MET A 143 2.32 0.73 29.33
N ILE A 144 1.16 0.14 29.63
CA ILE A 144 0.63 0.03 31.01
C ILE A 144 1.49 -0.96 31.81
N GLY A 145 1.87 -0.57 33.03
CA GLY A 145 2.70 -1.40 33.91
C GLY A 145 4.11 -1.59 33.33
N PHE A 146 4.57 -2.85 33.27
CA PHE A 146 5.88 -3.21 32.70
C PHE A 146 5.82 -3.50 31.19
N ALA A 147 4.68 -3.32 30.53
CA ALA A 147 4.59 -3.57 29.09
C ALA A 147 5.37 -2.52 28.28
N VAL A 148 5.95 -2.97 27.17
CA VAL A 148 6.76 -2.17 26.24
C VAL A 148 6.32 -2.52 24.83
N GLY A 149 6.22 -1.54 23.94
CA GLY A 149 5.86 -1.80 22.56
C GLY A 149 6.72 -1.09 21.53
N ALA A 150 6.70 -1.63 20.32
CA ALA A 150 7.20 -0.98 19.12
C ALA A 150 6.09 -0.15 18.47
N GLY A 151 6.33 1.14 18.23
CA GLY A 151 5.39 2.06 17.60
C GLY A 151 5.40 3.46 18.24
N PRO A 152 4.30 4.22 18.15
CA PRO A 152 3.04 3.86 17.50
C PRO A 152 3.11 4.07 15.98
N PHE A 153 2.37 3.24 15.24
CA PHE A 153 2.28 3.25 13.78
C PHE A 153 0.91 3.74 13.31
N GLU A 154 0.85 4.37 12.12
CA GLU A 154 -0.44 4.86 11.59
C GLU A 154 -1.34 3.68 11.22
N THR A 155 -0.76 2.62 10.63
CA THR A 155 -1.52 1.50 10.10
C THR A 155 -1.31 0.21 10.89
N LYS A 156 -2.33 -0.65 10.87
CA LYS A 156 -2.24 -1.97 11.49
C LYS A 156 -1.21 -2.87 10.80
N ASP A 157 -0.96 -2.65 9.50
CA ASP A 157 0.00 -3.45 8.72
C ASP A 157 1.45 -3.11 9.06
N GLU A 158 1.76 -1.83 9.33
CA GLU A 158 3.06 -1.42 9.88
C GLU A 158 3.31 -2.08 11.25
N ALA A 159 2.31 -2.07 12.13
CA ALA A 159 2.41 -2.76 13.42
C ALA A 159 2.57 -4.27 13.29
N ARG A 160 1.95 -4.91 12.28
CA ARG A 160 2.18 -6.34 11.96
C ARG A 160 3.60 -6.61 11.51
N GLN A 161 4.18 -5.73 10.70
CA GLN A 161 5.58 -5.86 10.28
C GLN A 161 6.53 -5.71 11.48
N ALA A 162 6.31 -4.71 12.32
CA ALA A 162 7.07 -4.54 13.56
C ALA A 162 6.95 -5.76 14.50
N LEU A 163 5.75 -6.34 14.62
CA LEU A 163 5.53 -7.57 15.36
C LEU A 163 6.35 -8.73 14.78
N ALA A 164 6.38 -8.89 13.46
CA ALA A 164 7.21 -9.91 12.81
C ALA A 164 8.71 -9.68 13.09
N THR A 165 9.18 -8.44 13.02
CA THR A 165 10.58 -8.09 13.36
C THR A 165 10.93 -8.43 14.81
N MET A 166 10.06 -8.11 15.76
CA MET A 166 10.28 -8.46 17.17
C MET A 166 10.22 -9.96 17.45
N ARG A 167 9.37 -10.70 16.73
CA ARG A 167 9.28 -12.16 16.82
C ARG A 167 10.50 -12.85 16.22
N ASP A 168 10.97 -12.39 15.07
CA ASP A 168 12.02 -13.07 14.32
C ASP A 168 13.43 -12.66 14.81
N GLY A 169 13.59 -11.44 15.33
CA GLY A 169 14.83 -10.94 15.94
C GLY A 169 14.95 -11.37 17.41
N PRO A 170 14.52 -10.53 18.37
CA PRO A 170 14.68 -10.80 19.80
C PRO A 170 13.75 -11.91 20.35
N ARG A 171 12.92 -12.54 19.51
CA ARG A 171 11.97 -13.61 19.89
C ARG A 171 11.01 -13.20 20.99
N LEU A 172 10.51 -11.97 20.89
CA LEU A 172 9.51 -11.45 21.81
C LEU A 172 8.12 -11.94 21.41
N PHE A 173 7.31 -12.32 22.41
CA PHE A 173 5.89 -12.57 22.23
C PHE A 173 5.14 -11.25 22.36
N SER A 174 4.63 -10.76 21.23
CA SER A 174 3.97 -9.47 21.17
C SER A 174 2.58 -9.59 20.55
N GLU A 175 1.69 -8.68 20.91
CA GLU A 175 0.35 -8.54 20.37
C GLU A 175 0.12 -7.14 19.78
N ILE A 176 -0.87 -7.00 18.91
CA ILE A 176 -1.17 -5.71 18.29
C ILE A 176 -2.25 -5.00 19.08
N VAL A 177 -1.92 -3.82 19.59
CA VAL A 177 -2.81 -3.00 20.40
C VAL A 177 -2.92 -1.61 19.78
N TYR A 178 -4.11 -1.02 19.79
CA TYR A 178 -4.27 0.39 19.42
C TYR A 178 -4.12 1.26 20.66
N ARG A 179 -3.15 2.18 20.64
CA ARG A 179 -2.89 3.13 21.71
C ARG A 179 -3.56 4.45 21.39
N ASP A 180 -4.49 4.86 22.23
CA ASP A 180 -5.15 6.16 22.16
C ASP A 180 -4.74 7.07 23.33
N SER A 181 -4.72 8.37 23.09
CA SER A 181 -4.37 9.42 24.06
C SER A 181 -5.58 9.88 24.86
N VAL A 182 -6.79 9.47 24.48
CA VAL A 182 -8.05 9.99 25.00
C VAL A 182 -8.56 9.15 26.17
N SER A 183 -8.38 7.81 26.12
CA SER A 183 -8.88 6.92 27.17
C SER A 183 -8.15 7.04 28.52
N GLY A 184 -7.02 7.75 28.58
CA GLY A 184 -6.16 7.80 29.77
C GLY A 184 -5.53 6.46 30.12
N LYS A 185 -5.68 5.43 29.28
CA LYS A 185 -5.15 4.09 29.53
C LYS A 185 -3.64 4.05 29.48
N TYR A 186 -2.99 4.92 28.70
CA TYR A 186 -1.54 4.87 28.50
C TYR A 186 -0.88 6.15 29.00
N PRO A 187 0.36 6.06 29.55
CA PRO A 187 1.12 7.26 29.91
C PRO A 187 1.31 8.16 28.68
N PRO A 188 1.45 9.49 28.84
CA PRO A 188 1.74 10.36 27.71
C PRO A 188 3.09 9.99 27.07
N ILE A 189 3.17 10.08 25.74
CA ILE A 189 4.47 10.01 25.04
C ILE A 189 5.17 11.34 25.30
N THR A 190 6.24 11.32 26.09
CA THR A 190 7.14 12.45 26.23
C THR A 190 8.10 12.43 25.04
N ASP A 191 8.15 13.52 24.29
CA ASP A 191 9.12 13.77 23.21
C ASP A 191 10.56 13.88 23.76
#